data_AF-A0A941PL07-F1
#
_entry.id   AF-A0A941PL07-F1
#
_cell.length_a   1.000
_cell.length_b   1.000
_cell.length_c   1.000
_cell.angle_alpha   90.00
_cell.angle_beta   90.00
_cell.angle_gamma   90.00
#
_symmetry.space_group_name_H-M   'P 1'
#
loop_
_entity.id
_entity.type
_entity.pdbx_description
1 polymer ?
#
loop_
_entity_poly.entity_id
_entity_poly.type
_entity_poly.pdbx_seq_one_letter_code
_entity_poly.pdbx_strand_id
1 'polypeptide(L)'
;MGPKFTTILTIAAVATLTWMGAEGASGEPASSPPAMHNIPQSLVLEQQDTLDRLSVLARHHGPVGDVARRYLDLFERHAAREREYILPPLTLLAEWATREVSPDDAWAMAMADRVRADREVIFTEHTQITDAANALLDAGRRTHDQAAIEFAEEAVRDSANDMEIQEPAVLMIGAYLHSRLATAH
;
A
#
# COMPACT_ATOMS: atom_id res chain seq x y z
N MET A 1 79.36 -10.32 -33.01
CA MET A 1 78.86 -11.34 -33.96
C MET A 1 77.35 -11.34 -33.87
N GLY A 2 76.69 -10.74 -34.85
CA GLY A 2 75.24 -10.77 -34.97
C GLY A 2 74.87 -11.24 -36.37
N PRO A 3 73.65 -11.75 -36.57
CA PRO A 3 73.02 -11.75 -37.87
C PRO A 3 71.83 -10.78 -37.91
N LYS A 4 71.75 -10.03 -39.01
CA LYS A 4 70.54 -9.36 -39.53
C LYS A 4 69.82 -10.34 -40.48
N PHE A 5 68.55 -10.06 -40.79
CA PHE A 5 67.69 -10.47 -41.93
C PHE A 5 66.31 -10.95 -41.41
N THR A 6 65.13 -10.68 -41.96
CA THR A 6 64.56 -9.69 -42.91
C THR A 6 63.06 -10.03 -43.03
N THR A 7 62.18 -9.02 -43.02
CA THR A 7 60.81 -8.91 -43.62
C THR A 7 59.73 -9.92 -43.14
N ILE A 8 58.52 -9.50 -42.76
CA ILE A 8 57.39 -9.19 -43.66
C ILE A 8 56.45 -8.14 -43.04
N LEU A 9 56.11 -7.16 -43.87
CA LEU A 9 55.03 -6.19 -43.73
C LEU A 9 53.70 -6.88 -44.01
N THR A 10 52.76 -6.87 -43.06
CA THR A 10 51.35 -7.12 -43.36
C THR A 10 50.49 -6.03 -42.76
N ILE A 11 49.95 -5.21 -43.65
CA ILE A 11 48.93 -4.19 -43.39
C ILE A 11 47.64 -4.94 -43.07
N ALA A 12 47.07 -4.72 -41.87
CA ALA A 12 45.70 -5.08 -41.58
C ALA A 12 44.92 -3.80 -41.26
N ALA A 13 43.88 -3.58 -42.06
CA ALA A 13 43.10 -2.36 -42.13
C ALA A 13 42.37 -2.06 -40.81
N VAL A 14 42.45 -0.80 -40.39
CA VAL A 14 41.61 -0.22 -39.35
C VAL A 14 40.25 0.10 -39.98
N ALA A 15 39.20 -0.63 -39.57
CA ALA A 15 37.83 -0.24 -39.83
C ALA A 15 37.29 0.50 -38.60
N THR A 16 37.42 1.83 -38.58
CA THR A 16 36.69 2.69 -37.65
C THR A 16 35.23 2.76 -38.11
N LEU A 17 34.34 2.09 -37.39
CA LEU A 17 32.90 2.33 -37.54
C LEU A 17 32.54 3.55 -36.69
N THR A 18 32.46 4.70 -37.35
CA THR A 18 31.94 5.94 -36.78
C THR A 18 30.43 5.83 -36.63
N TRP A 19 29.96 5.76 -35.39
CA TRP A 19 28.56 5.98 -35.04
C TRP A 19 28.42 7.44 -34.61
N MET A 20 27.94 8.29 -35.52
CA MET A 20 27.51 9.65 -35.21
C MET A 20 26.16 9.89 -35.87
N GLY A 21 25.15 10.17 -35.05
CA GLY A 21 23.87 10.71 -35.51
C GLY A 21 22.64 10.10 -34.85
N ALA A 22 22.37 10.46 -33.60
CA ALA A 22 21.01 10.66 -33.07
C ALA A 22 21.10 11.51 -31.79
N GLU A 23 21.29 12.81 -31.97
CA GLU A 23 20.91 13.80 -30.95
C GLU A 23 19.38 13.84 -30.84
N GLY A 24 18.86 13.91 -29.62
CA GLY A 24 17.51 14.42 -29.38
C GLY A 24 16.44 13.39 -29.01
N ALA A 25 16.62 12.68 -27.91
CA ALA A 25 15.51 12.22 -27.08
C ALA A 25 15.94 12.24 -25.61
N SER A 26 15.97 13.44 -25.02
CA SER A 26 15.92 13.60 -23.58
C SER A 26 14.53 13.20 -23.10
N GLY A 27 14.27 11.90 -23.05
CA GLY A 27 13.19 11.36 -22.23
C GLY A 27 13.59 11.54 -20.78
N GLU A 28 12.78 12.26 -20.00
CA GLU A 28 12.84 12.17 -18.56
C GLU A 28 12.86 10.69 -18.15
N PRO A 29 13.71 10.27 -17.21
CA PRO A 29 13.61 8.92 -16.68
C PRO A 29 12.19 8.77 -16.14
N ALA A 30 11.45 7.81 -16.68
CA ALA A 30 10.13 7.44 -16.17
C ALA A 30 10.24 7.31 -14.65
N SER A 31 9.42 8.07 -13.92
CA SER A 31 9.34 8.02 -12.48
C SER A 31 9.31 6.56 -12.04
N SER A 32 10.26 6.15 -11.21
CA SER A 32 10.25 4.81 -10.61
C SER A 32 8.84 4.56 -10.05
N PRO A 33 8.26 3.37 -10.26
CA PRO A 33 6.99 3.04 -9.63
C PRO A 33 7.12 3.31 -8.13
N PRO A 34 6.07 3.87 -7.49
CA PRO A 34 6.13 4.19 -6.06
C PRO A 34 6.61 2.95 -5.32
N ALA A 35 7.60 3.13 -4.44
CA ALA A 35 8.11 2.04 -3.64
C ALA A 35 6.93 1.42 -2.87
N MET A 36 6.63 0.16 -3.14
CA MET A 36 5.61 -0.56 -2.39
C MET A 36 6.19 -0.86 -1.01
N HIS A 37 5.81 -0.06 -0.02
CA HIS A 37 6.25 -0.23 1.35
C HIS A 37 5.52 -1.41 1.98
N ASN A 38 6.23 -2.15 2.85
CA ASN A 38 5.66 -3.31 3.53
C ASN A 38 4.51 -2.90 4.45
N ILE A 39 3.52 -3.78 4.59
CA ILE A 39 2.40 -3.67 5.52
C ILE A 39 2.57 -4.76 6.59
N PRO A 40 2.24 -4.51 7.87
CA PRO A 40 2.25 -5.55 8.89
C PRO A 40 1.43 -6.78 8.45
N GLN A 41 2.02 -7.98 8.52
CA GLN A 41 1.39 -9.19 8.00
C GLN A 41 0.04 -9.50 8.67
N SER A 42 -0.15 -9.11 9.93
CA SER A 42 -1.44 -9.24 10.61
C SER A 42 -2.55 -8.50 9.86
N LEU A 43 -2.29 -7.28 9.41
CA LEU A 43 -3.26 -6.44 8.70
C LEU A 43 -3.51 -6.92 7.27
N VAL A 44 -2.49 -7.47 6.62
CA VAL A 44 -2.66 -8.13 5.30
C VAL A 44 -3.60 -9.33 5.40
N LEU A 45 -3.42 -10.17 6.43
CA LEU A 45 -4.27 -11.35 6.64
C LEU A 45 -5.70 -10.96 7.02
N GLU A 46 -5.87 -9.93 7.84
CA GLU A 46 -7.17 -9.39 8.25
C GLU A 46 -7.97 -8.85 7.04
N GLN A 47 -7.36 -8.01 6.20
CA GLN A 47 -8.01 -7.53 4.97
C GLN A 47 -8.35 -8.68 4.01
N GLN A 48 -7.46 -9.68 3.89
CA GLN A 48 -7.71 -10.84 3.03
C GLN A 48 -8.89 -11.68 3.52
N ASP A 49 -8.97 -11.95 4.83
CA ASP A 49 -10.12 -12.65 5.43
C ASP A 49 -11.43 -11.90 5.17
N THR A 50 -11.40 -10.58 5.36
CA THR A 50 -12.56 -9.73 5.09
C THR A 50 -13.01 -9.82 3.63
N LEU A 51 -12.08 -9.67 2.67
CA LEU A 51 -12.38 -9.80 1.24
C LEU A 51 -12.93 -11.18 0.88
N ASP A 52 -12.35 -12.24 1.41
CA ASP A 52 -12.75 -13.61 1.10
C ASP A 52 -14.17 -13.90 1.61
N ARG A 53 -14.45 -13.55 2.86
CA ARG A 53 -15.75 -13.77 3.49
C ARG A 53 -16.83 -12.91 2.84
N LEU A 54 -16.53 -11.64 2.59
CA LEU A 54 -17.47 -10.73 1.93
C LEU A 54 -17.74 -11.16 0.49
N SER A 55 -16.74 -11.70 -0.22
CA SER A 55 -16.91 -12.28 -1.56
C SER A 55 -17.78 -13.53 -1.57
N VAL A 56 -17.73 -14.36 -0.52
CA VAL A 56 -18.66 -15.49 -0.36
C VAL A 56 -20.09 -14.98 -0.15
N LEU A 57 -20.31 -14.04 0.77
CA LEU A 57 -21.63 -13.45 1.03
C LEU A 57 -22.19 -12.74 -0.21
N ALA A 58 -21.34 -12.05 -0.98
CA ALA A 58 -21.70 -11.37 -2.22
C ALA A 58 -22.18 -12.32 -3.32
N ARG A 59 -21.89 -13.62 -3.22
CA ARG A 59 -22.42 -14.67 -4.12
C ARG A 59 -23.78 -15.20 -3.70
N HIS A 60 -24.28 -14.86 -2.51
CA HIS A 60 -25.62 -15.26 -2.09
C HIS A 60 -26.68 -14.62 -3.00
N HIS A 61 -27.83 -15.30 -3.10
CA HIS A 61 -29.02 -14.73 -3.73
C HIS A 61 -29.86 -13.96 -2.71
N GLY A 62 -30.66 -13.01 -3.17
CA GLY A 62 -31.57 -12.23 -2.32
C GLY A 62 -30.86 -11.14 -1.49
N PRO A 63 -31.53 -10.67 -0.41
CA PRO A 63 -31.14 -9.44 0.28
C PRO A 63 -29.71 -9.44 0.83
N VAL A 64 -29.22 -10.58 1.34
CA VAL A 64 -27.85 -10.70 1.86
C VAL A 64 -26.83 -10.45 0.76
N GLY A 65 -26.95 -11.14 -0.38
CA GLY A 65 -26.02 -10.96 -1.49
C GLY A 65 -26.08 -9.58 -2.13
N ASP A 66 -27.27 -8.98 -2.21
CA ASP A 66 -27.44 -7.61 -2.72
C ASP A 66 -26.70 -6.59 -1.86
N VAL A 67 -26.78 -6.72 -0.53
CA VAL A 67 -26.06 -5.84 0.40
C VAL A 67 -24.57 -6.13 0.36
N ALA A 68 -24.18 -7.41 0.42
CA ALA A 68 -22.78 -7.83 0.44
C ALA A 68 -22.01 -7.39 -0.82
N ARG A 69 -22.63 -7.37 -2.01
CA ARG A 69 -22.00 -6.82 -3.22
C ARG A 69 -21.70 -5.33 -3.12
N ARG A 70 -22.63 -4.54 -2.57
CA ARG A 70 -22.42 -3.11 -2.35
C ARG A 70 -21.34 -2.86 -1.31
N TYR A 71 -21.34 -3.67 -0.24
CA TYR A 71 -20.31 -3.59 0.77
C TYR A 71 -18.93 -3.97 0.18
N LEU A 72 -18.83 -5.05 -0.59
CA LEU A 72 -17.57 -5.46 -1.21
C LEU A 72 -16.94 -4.35 -2.05
N ASP A 73 -17.74 -3.68 -2.89
CA ASP A 73 -17.30 -2.56 -3.71
C ASP A 73 -16.82 -1.35 -2.89
N LEU A 74 -17.47 -1.06 -1.75
CA LEU A 74 -17.00 -0.02 -0.81
C LEU A 74 -15.68 -0.43 -0.15
N PHE A 75 -15.61 -1.67 0.34
CA PHE A 75 -14.46 -2.18 1.06
C PHE A 75 -13.23 -2.29 0.15
N GLU A 76 -13.36 -2.75 -1.09
CA GLU A 76 -12.24 -2.85 -2.04
C GLU A 76 -11.59 -1.49 -2.30
N ARG A 77 -12.39 -0.43 -2.45
CA ARG A 77 -11.88 0.95 -2.60
C ARG A 77 -11.17 1.44 -1.36
N HIS A 78 -11.79 1.25 -0.19
CA HIS A 78 -11.21 1.65 1.08
C HIS A 78 -9.89 0.92 1.35
N ALA A 79 -9.88 -0.41 1.22
CA ALA A 79 -8.70 -1.24 1.41
C ALA A 79 -7.57 -0.87 0.41
N ALA A 80 -7.90 -0.41 -0.80
CA ALA A 80 -6.90 0.11 -1.74
C ALA A 80 -6.23 1.39 -1.23
N ARG A 81 -7.00 2.33 -0.67
CA ARG A 81 -6.47 3.54 -0.01
C ARG A 81 -5.59 3.16 1.17
N GLU A 82 -6.05 2.23 1.99
CA GLU A 82 -5.33 1.77 3.15
C GLU A 82 -3.95 1.23 2.80
N ARG A 83 -3.89 0.36 1.79
CA ARG A 83 -2.62 -0.22 1.29
C ARG A 83 -1.71 0.83 0.64
N GLU A 84 -2.28 1.87 0.03
CA GLU A 84 -1.50 2.89 -0.67
C GLU A 84 -0.68 3.75 0.31
N TYR A 85 -1.26 4.16 1.45
CA TYR A 85 -0.56 5.08 2.36
C TYR A 85 -0.99 5.07 3.83
N ILE A 86 -2.02 4.31 4.24
CA ILE A 86 -2.44 4.29 5.64
C ILE A 86 -1.68 3.22 6.42
N LEU A 87 -1.71 1.97 5.94
CA LEU A 87 -1.13 0.84 6.67
C LEU A 87 0.39 0.71 6.58
N PRO A 88 1.07 1.08 5.48
CA PRO A 88 2.51 0.84 5.39
C PRO A 88 3.33 1.47 6.54
N PRO A 89 3.08 2.73 6.99
CA PRO A 89 3.75 3.32 8.14
C PRO A 89 3.72 2.48 9.43
N LEU A 90 2.68 1.65 9.64
CA LEU A 90 2.55 0.81 10.84
C LEU A 90 3.65 -0.25 10.95
N THR A 91 4.30 -0.62 9.85
CA THR A 91 5.47 -1.52 9.86
C THR A 91 6.60 -0.99 10.76
N LEU A 92 6.75 0.33 10.86
CA LEU A 92 7.81 0.97 11.63
C LEU A 92 7.69 0.74 13.14
N LEU A 93 6.49 0.45 13.66
CA LEU A 93 6.28 0.20 15.10
C LEU A 93 7.10 -0.98 15.61
N ALA A 94 7.10 -2.09 14.86
CA ALA A 94 7.87 -3.28 15.22
C ALA A 94 9.37 -3.05 15.01
N GLU A 95 9.76 -2.34 13.95
CA GLU A 95 11.16 -2.04 13.68
C GLU A 95 11.78 -1.16 14.77
N TRP A 96 11.11 -0.08 15.16
CA TRP A 96 11.59 0.84 16.21
C TRP A 96 11.64 0.22 17.60
N ALA A 97 10.98 -0.91 17.83
CA ALA A 97 11.17 -1.68 19.06
C ALA A 97 12.59 -2.28 19.16
N THR A 98 13.31 -2.39 18.05
CA THR A 98 14.61 -3.06 17.96
C THR A 98 15.75 -2.19 17.43
N ARG A 99 15.44 -1.04 16.82
CA ARG A 99 16.42 -0.07 16.32
C ARG A 99 15.96 1.36 16.55
N GLU A 100 16.90 2.29 16.49
CA GLU A 100 16.57 3.71 16.48
C GLU A 100 15.93 4.13 15.15
N VAL A 101 15.21 5.26 15.19
CA VAL A 101 14.72 5.96 14.01
C VAL A 101 15.91 6.36 13.14
N SER A 102 15.82 6.17 11.83
CA SER A 102 16.85 6.57 10.87
C SER A 102 16.28 7.47 9.77
N PRO A 103 17.14 8.18 9.01
CA PRO A 103 16.70 8.95 7.84
C PRO A 103 15.97 8.11 6.78
N ASP A 104 16.22 6.79 6.73
CA ASP A 104 15.53 5.89 5.79
C ASP A 104 14.04 5.74 6.12
N ASP A 105 13.60 6.11 7.33
CA ASP A 105 12.18 6.06 7.74
C ASP A 105 11.36 7.27 7.22
N ALA A 106 12.02 8.25 6.58
CA ALA A 106 11.39 9.52 6.17
C ALA A 106 10.24 9.35 5.16
N TRP A 107 10.17 8.23 4.44
CA TRP A 107 9.08 7.94 3.50
C TRP A 107 7.70 7.93 4.19
N ALA A 108 7.64 7.50 5.45
CA ALA A 108 6.38 7.39 6.19
C ALA A 108 5.83 8.76 6.61
N MET A 109 6.66 9.80 6.62
CA MET A 109 6.21 11.17 6.95
C MET A 109 5.20 11.67 5.93
N ALA A 110 5.51 11.54 4.63
CA ALA A 110 4.62 11.98 3.56
C ALA A 110 3.28 11.20 3.55
N MET A 111 3.34 9.90 3.87
CA MET A 111 2.15 9.06 4.01
C MET A 111 1.29 9.49 5.20
N ALA A 112 1.88 9.67 6.38
CA ALA A 112 1.15 10.13 7.57
C ALA A 112 0.58 11.54 7.41
N ASP A 113 1.30 12.44 6.72
CA ASP A 113 0.79 13.78 6.40
C ASP A 113 -0.40 13.71 5.43
N ARG A 114 -0.40 12.77 4.48
CA ARG A 114 -1.55 12.48 3.62
C ARG A 114 -2.73 11.91 4.41
N VAL A 115 -2.50 10.98 5.35
CA VAL A 115 -3.56 10.49 6.26
C VAL A 115 -4.19 11.67 7.02
N ARG A 116 -3.37 12.59 7.55
CA ARG A 116 -3.87 13.78 8.24
C ARG A 116 -4.72 14.66 7.33
N ALA A 117 -4.30 14.87 6.09
CA ALA A 117 -5.02 15.69 5.11
C ALA A 117 -6.35 15.06 4.67
N ASP A 118 -6.36 13.73 4.50
CA ASP A 118 -7.51 12.96 4.03
C ASP A 118 -8.43 12.48 5.15
N ARG A 119 -8.21 12.93 6.40
CA ARG A 119 -8.89 12.39 7.59
C ARG A 119 -10.42 12.42 7.51
N GLU A 120 -11.00 13.51 7.03
CA GLU A 120 -12.46 13.61 6.85
C GLU A 120 -12.99 12.65 5.77
N VAL A 121 -12.18 12.37 4.74
CA VAL A 121 -12.51 11.38 3.71
C VAL A 121 -12.47 9.98 4.30
N ILE A 122 -11.40 9.65 5.04
CA ILE A 122 -11.23 8.36 5.72
C ILE A 122 -12.38 8.12 6.70
N PHE A 123 -12.71 9.12 7.52
CA PHE A 123 -13.86 9.05 8.44
C PHE A 123 -15.19 8.80 7.72
N THR A 124 -15.41 9.48 6.58
CA THR A 124 -16.60 9.27 5.76
C THR A 124 -16.66 7.86 5.18
N GLU A 125 -15.52 7.32 4.72
CA GLU A 125 -15.42 5.94 4.23
C GLU A 125 -15.74 4.92 5.33
N HIS A 126 -15.18 5.06 6.54
CA HIS A 126 -15.52 4.19 7.67
C HIS A 126 -16.99 4.26 8.05
N THR A 127 -17.60 5.45 8.01
CA THR A 127 -19.05 5.60 8.25
C THR A 127 -19.86 4.80 7.21
N GLN A 128 -19.49 4.89 5.93
CA GLN A 128 -20.15 4.14 4.85
C GLN A 128 -19.96 2.62 5.00
N ILE A 129 -18.78 2.19 5.44
CA ILE A 129 -18.47 0.79 5.73
C ILE A 129 -19.32 0.28 6.90
N THR A 130 -19.39 1.02 8.00
CA THR A 130 -20.20 0.68 9.17
C THR A 130 -21.70 0.64 8.81
N ASP A 131 -22.19 1.57 8.00
CA ASP A 131 -23.57 1.53 7.50
C ASP A 131 -23.83 0.30 6.63
N ALA A 132 -22.89 -0.08 5.76
CA ALA A 132 -22.99 -1.28 4.94
C ALA A 132 -22.98 -2.57 5.79
N ALA A 133 -22.14 -2.62 6.84
CA ALA A 133 -22.11 -3.72 7.80
C ALA A 133 -23.46 -3.82 8.55
N ASN A 134 -24.00 -2.70 9.03
CA ASN A 134 -25.32 -2.67 9.70
C ASN A 134 -26.45 -3.14 8.76
N ALA A 135 -26.43 -2.73 7.49
CA ALA A 135 -27.39 -3.20 6.51
C ALA A 135 -27.27 -4.72 6.25
N LEU A 136 -26.05 -5.25 6.28
CA LEU A 136 -25.78 -6.68 6.12
C LEU A 136 -26.26 -7.48 7.33
N LEU A 137 -26.02 -6.97 8.54
CA LEU A 137 -26.55 -7.51 9.80
C LEU A 137 -28.07 -7.61 9.75
N ASP A 138 -28.74 -6.54 9.34
CA ASP A 138 -30.19 -6.49 9.21
C ASP A 138 -30.72 -7.48 8.15
N ALA A 139 -30.03 -7.60 7.01
CA ALA A 139 -30.37 -8.59 5.99
C ALA A 139 -30.22 -10.01 6.56
N GLY A 140 -29.09 -10.31 7.21
CA GLY A 140 -28.82 -11.60 7.83
C GLY A 140 -29.86 -11.97 8.89
N ARG A 141 -30.26 -11.01 9.74
CA ARG A 141 -31.33 -11.21 10.74
C ARG A 141 -32.68 -11.55 10.10
N ARG A 142 -33.06 -10.86 9.02
CA ARG A 142 -34.33 -11.11 8.32
C ARG A 142 -34.36 -12.47 7.60
N THR A 143 -33.20 -12.96 7.15
CA THR A 143 -33.10 -14.23 6.42
C THR A 143 -32.59 -15.38 7.28
N HIS A 144 -32.31 -15.14 8.56
CA HIS A 144 -31.64 -16.09 9.46
C HIS A 144 -30.30 -16.60 8.91
N ASP A 145 -29.56 -15.74 8.19
CA ASP A 145 -28.23 -16.05 7.67
C ASP A 145 -27.18 -15.72 8.76
N GLN A 146 -26.78 -16.75 9.50
CA GLN A 146 -25.87 -16.60 10.63
C GLN A 146 -24.47 -16.13 10.20
N ALA A 147 -23.99 -16.54 9.01
CA ALA A 147 -22.69 -16.13 8.51
C ALA A 147 -22.66 -14.63 8.20
N ALA A 148 -23.76 -14.08 7.64
CA ALA A 148 -23.89 -12.65 7.41
C ALA A 148 -23.95 -11.84 8.71
N ILE A 149 -24.62 -12.37 9.75
CA ILE A 149 -24.71 -11.74 11.07
C ILE A 149 -23.33 -11.68 11.72
N GLU A 150 -22.63 -12.81 11.80
CA GLU A 150 -21.31 -12.90 12.44
C GLU A 150 -20.28 -12.00 11.75
N PHE A 151 -20.22 -12.05 10.42
CA PHE A 151 -19.34 -11.20 9.64
C PHE A 151 -19.63 -9.71 9.87
N ALA A 152 -20.89 -9.29 9.86
CA ALA A 152 -21.24 -7.89 10.04
C ALA A 152 -20.87 -7.37 11.45
N GLU A 153 -21.02 -8.19 12.49
CA GLU A 153 -20.62 -7.81 13.84
C GLU A 153 -19.10 -7.68 14.00
N GLU A 154 -18.32 -8.54 13.33
CA GLU A 154 -16.86 -8.46 13.30
C GLU A 154 -16.38 -7.23 12.51
N ALA A 155 -16.94 -7.01 11.32
CA ALA A 155 -16.64 -5.84 10.49
C ALA A 155 -16.81 -4.49 11.21
N VAL A 156 -17.81 -4.36 12.09
CA VAL A 156 -17.99 -3.16 12.91
C VAL A 156 -16.87 -3.00 13.95
N ARG A 157 -16.38 -4.11 14.52
CA ARG A 157 -15.25 -4.09 15.46
C ARG A 157 -13.96 -3.71 14.76
N ASP A 158 -13.73 -4.23 13.55
CA ASP A 158 -12.53 -3.93 12.76
C ASP A 158 -12.51 -2.45 12.37
N SER A 159 -13.62 -1.90 11.87
CA SER A 159 -13.75 -0.46 11.58
C SER A 159 -13.48 0.42 12.82
N ALA A 160 -13.88 -0.03 14.02
CA ALA A 160 -13.56 0.67 15.25
C ALA A 160 -12.07 0.59 15.59
N ASN A 161 -11.42 -0.56 15.42
CA ASN A 161 -9.98 -0.72 15.59
C ASN A 161 -9.18 0.19 14.64
N ASP A 162 -9.61 0.34 13.40
CA ASP A 162 -8.98 1.22 12.42
C ASP A 162 -9.01 2.68 12.88
N MET A 163 -10.19 3.16 13.29
CA MET A 163 -10.37 4.56 13.73
C MET A 163 -9.77 4.85 15.10
N GLU A 164 -9.83 3.91 16.05
CA GLU A 164 -9.41 4.14 17.44
C GLU A 164 -7.93 3.86 17.67
N ILE A 165 -7.33 2.96 16.87
CA ILE A 165 -5.96 2.49 17.07
C ILE A 165 -5.09 2.75 15.84
N GLN A 166 -5.48 2.24 14.67
CA GLN A 166 -4.58 2.23 13.51
C GLN A 166 -4.33 3.64 12.95
N GLU A 167 -5.38 4.39 12.60
CA GLU A 167 -5.24 5.77 12.10
C GLU A 167 -4.49 6.66 13.11
N PRO A 168 -4.85 6.69 14.41
CA PRO A 168 -4.10 7.47 15.40
C PRO A 168 -2.63 7.07 15.48
N ALA A 169 -2.31 5.77 15.40
CA ALA A 169 -0.93 5.30 15.42
C ALA A 169 -0.14 5.82 14.21
N VAL A 170 -0.73 5.84 13.01
CA VAL A 170 -0.10 6.43 11.81
C VAL A 170 0.18 7.92 11.99
N LEU A 171 -0.79 8.67 12.56
CA LEU A 171 -0.61 10.09 12.84
C LEU A 171 0.51 10.33 13.88
N MET A 172 0.61 9.46 14.90
CA MET A 172 1.68 9.49 15.90
C MET A 172 3.05 9.15 15.30
N ILE A 173 3.12 8.16 14.41
CA ILE A 173 4.33 7.84 13.64
C ILE A 173 4.83 9.06 12.88
N GLY A 174 3.94 9.73 12.13
CA GLY A 174 4.30 10.94 11.39
C GLY A 174 4.82 12.05 12.32
N ALA A 175 4.12 12.32 13.41
CA ALA A 175 4.54 13.33 14.39
C ALA A 175 5.90 12.99 15.04
N TYR A 176 6.12 11.72 15.37
CA TYR A 176 7.38 11.26 15.95
C TYR A 176 8.53 11.41 14.95
N LEU A 177 8.36 11.00 13.70
CA LEU A 177 9.35 11.19 12.64
C LEU A 177 9.71 12.65 12.43
N HIS A 178 8.71 13.53 12.33
CA HIS A 178 8.94 14.97 12.26
C HIS A 178 9.80 15.46 13.44
N SER A 179 9.52 15.01 14.66
CA SER A 179 10.31 15.41 15.85
C SER A 179 11.73 14.86 15.89
N ARG A 180 12.01 13.72 15.23
CA ARG A 180 13.30 13.04 15.28
C ARG A 180 14.20 13.40 14.11
N LEU A 181 13.63 13.71 12.95
CA LEU A 181 14.35 13.96 11.71
C LEU A 181 14.41 15.44 11.32
N ALA A 182 13.41 16.26 11.67
CA ALA A 182 13.45 17.69 11.34
C ALA A 182 14.45 18.49 12.21
N THR A 183 14.93 17.91 13.31
CA THR A 183 15.89 18.50 14.26
C THR A 183 17.35 18.17 13.92
N ALA A 184 17.61 17.51 12.79
CA ALA A 184 18.96 17.09 12.37
C ALA A 184 19.74 18.17 11.57
N HIS A 185 19.42 19.46 11.76
CA HIS A 185 20.09 20.60 11.15
C HIS A 185 20.75 21.51 12.18
#